data_AF-A0A5R9DXJ9-F1
#
_entry.id   AF-A0A5R9DXJ9-F1
#
_cell.length_a   1.000
_cell.length_b   1.000
_cell.length_c   1.000
_cell.angle_alpha   90.00
_cell.angle_beta   90.00
_cell.angle_gamma   90.00
#
_symmetry.space_group_name_H-M   'P 1'
#
loop_
_entity.id
_entity.type
_entity.pdbx_description
1 polymer ?
#
loop_
_entity_poly.entity_id
_entity_poly.type
_entity_poly.pdbx_seq_one_letter_code
_entity_poly.pdbx_strand_id
1 'polypeptide(L)'
;MDFSSFFASLGAMLPGIIGALLLLILALILAWGLKRLTIKGLDKVGFSRRTQSWGMAKTEEEGQQYTETVGSIVYFATLLFFLPGILNGLNVGGVMDPIVNMFNKFFSYIPNILTAIVIIVVGAYFCKFVKKLVRNLLLGLNIDKWYAKLTGSTTGADVNEGQIAEVLATVVYVLIFIPILTVALETLGIQSISEPIVAVLNQILSAIPNIITAAVLLIIGGVVAKLLGDLIENLLATTGVDKYSRYLNFRSEVSDVKISNITAAVVKGVLMLFFLVEAISVLNLEVLNTIGAAIIAYIPLVLSAIIILAVALIGGNILANFISKATGNKLFGEIIRYAIIVLGAFMILEQLHIAQTIVNAGFIIILGAAGLAAALAFGLGGRDFAARQLNKADKAIEEEIDKAEDNNNHTI
;
A
#
# COMPACT_ATOMS: atom_id res chain seq x y z
N MET A 1 -71.72 0.42 8.74
CA MET A 1 -71.31 1.54 7.87
C MET A 1 -72.57 2.22 7.40
N ASP A 2 -72.71 3.50 7.69
CA ASP A 2 -73.91 4.26 7.34
C ASP A 2 -73.93 4.48 5.82
N PHE A 3 -74.93 3.95 5.11
CA PHE A 3 -75.01 4.09 3.65
C PHE A 3 -75.11 5.57 3.23
N SER A 4 -75.70 6.40 4.09
CA SER A 4 -75.84 7.84 3.87
C SER A 4 -74.50 8.57 3.78
N SER A 5 -73.53 8.23 4.64
CA SER A 5 -72.21 8.85 4.65
C SER A 5 -71.33 8.40 3.48
N PHE A 6 -71.52 7.17 2.99
CA PHE A 6 -70.89 6.67 1.77
C PHE A 6 -71.39 7.44 0.53
N PHE A 7 -72.70 7.62 0.36
CA PHE A 7 -73.25 8.37 -0.76
C PHE A 7 -72.91 9.88 -0.69
N ALA A 8 -72.85 10.46 0.51
CA ALA A 8 -72.40 11.85 0.69
C ALA A 8 -70.91 12.01 0.30
N SER A 9 -70.07 11.04 0.65
CA SER A 9 -68.64 11.03 0.27
C SER A 9 -68.47 10.86 -1.24
N LEU A 10 -69.24 9.96 -1.87
CA LEU A 10 -69.25 9.82 -3.33
C LEU A 10 -69.72 11.10 -4.02
N GLY A 11 -70.79 11.72 -3.52
CA GLY A 11 -71.31 12.98 -4.04
C GLY A 11 -70.29 14.12 -3.98
N ALA A 12 -69.50 14.18 -2.90
CA ALA A 12 -68.43 15.16 -2.73
C ALA A 12 -67.22 14.91 -3.67
N MET A 13 -66.99 13.66 -4.10
CA MET A 13 -65.90 13.31 -5.03
C MET A 13 -66.27 13.49 -6.51
N LEU A 14 -67.57 13.52 -6.85
CA LEU A 14 -68.04 13.65 -8.23
C LEU A 14 -67.47 14.87 -8.98
N PRO A 15 -67.45 16.09 -8.41
CA PRO A 15 -66.88 17.24 -9.10
C PRO A 15 -65.40 17.07 -9.41
N GLY A 16 -64.65 16.49 -8.48
CA GLY A 16 -63.21 16.22 -8.64
C GLY A 16 -62.92 15.17 -9.71
N ILE A 17 -63.70 14.08 -9.74
CA ILE A 17 -63.61 13.03 -10.76
C ILE A 17 -63.92 13.61 -12.15
N ILE A 18 -64.96 14.42 -12.27
CA ILE A 18 -65.31 15.07 -13.55
C ILE A 18 -64.19 16.02 -13.98
N GLY A 19 -63.65 16.82 -13.07
CA GLY A 19 -62.51 17.71 -13.35
C GLY A 19 -61.25 16.94 -13.79
N ALA A 20 -60.93 15.83 -13.13
CA ALA A 20 -59.81 14.97 -13.48
C ALA A 20 -59.99 14.29 -14.85
N LEU A 21 -61.21 13.83 -15.16
CA LEU A 21 -61.53 13.24 -16.47
C LEU A 21 -61.42 14.25 -17.61
N LEU A 22 -61.92 15.48 -17.39
CA LEU A 22 -61.77 16.57 -18.38
C LEU A 22 -60.30 16.91 -18.61
N LEU A 23 -59.51 17.01 -17.53
CA LEU A 23 -58.05 17.22 -17.62
C LEU A 23 -57.33 16.09 -18.33
N LEU A 24 -57.71 14.83 -18.08
CA LEU A 24 -57.15 13.66 -18.77
C LEU A 24 -57.42 13.72 -20.27
N ILE A 25 -58.66 14.01 -20.67
CA ILE A 25 -59.02 14.13 -22.10
C ILE A 25 -58.22 15.26 -22.76
N LEU A 26 -58.14 16.42 -22.10
CA LEU A 26 -57.34 17.54 -22.57
C LEU A 26 -55.85 17.16 -22.72
N ALA A 27 -55.29 16.46 -21.72
CA ALA A 27 -53.91 16.01 -21.72
C ALA A 27 -53.61 15.05 -22.88
N LEU A 28 -54.49 14.08 -23.16
CA LEU A 28 -54.34 13.13 -24.27
C LEU A 28 -54.34 13.83 -25.64
N ILE A 29 -55.25 14.80 -25.83
CA ILE A 29 -55.33 15.59 -27.07
C ILE A 29 -54.06 16.41 -27.26
N LEU A 30 -53.63 17.12 -26.21
CA LEU A 30 -52.41 17.94 -26.25
C LEU A 30 -51.15 17.09 -26.48
N ALA A 31 -51.02 15.97 -25.77
CA ALA A 31 -49.88 15.07 -25.90
C ALA A 31 -49.75 14.51 -27.32
N TRP A 32 -50.86 14.08 -27.92
CA TRP A 32 -50.88 13.59 -29.30
C TRP A 32 -50.50 14.68 -30.31
N GLY A 33 -50.99 15.90 -30.10
CA GLY A 33 -50.62 17.07 -30.92
C GLY A 33 -49.13 17.40 -30.82
N LEU A 34 -48.61 17.49 -29.59
CA LEU A 34 -47.20 17.78 -29.31
C LEU A 34 -46.26 16.71 -29.87
N LYS A 35 -46.62 15.42 -29.77
CA LYS A 35 -45.87 14.31 -30.40
C LYS A 35 -45.71 14.54 -31.90
N ARG A 36 -46.82 14.79 -32.60
CA ARG A 36 -46.80 15.01 -34.05
C ARG A 36 -46.02 16.26 -34.46
N LEU A 37 -46.15 17.34 -33.70
CA LEU A 37 -45.37 18.56 -33.92
C LEU A 37 -43.88 18.32 -33.73
N THR A 38 -43.51 17.56 -32.69
CA THR A 38 -42.11 17.22 -32.37
C THR A 38 -41.50 16.39 -33.50
N ILE A 39 -42.17 15.32 -33.93
CA ILE A 39 -41.68 14.46 -35.03
C ILE A 39 -41.48 15.28 -36.30
N LYS A 40 -42.49 16.04 -36.72
CA LYS A 40 -42.40 16.90 -37.91
C LYS A 40 -41.30 17.96 -37.78
N GLY A 41 -41.10 18.51 -36.58
CA GLY A 41 -40.04 19.47 -36.31
C GLY A 41 -38.64 18.85 -36.42
N LEU A 42 -38.43 17.68 -35.80
CA LEU A 42 -37.16 16.95 -35.85
C LEU A 42 -36.83 16.48 -37.27
N ASP A 43 -37.83 16.01 -38.02
CA ASP A 43 -37.68 15.63 -39.42
C ASP A 43 -37.26 16.84 -40.27
N LYS A 44 -37.86 18.01 -40.03
CA LYS A 44 -37.53 19.25 -40.74
C LYS A 44 -36.11 19.76 -40.45
N VAL A 45 -35.60 19.51 -39.24
CA VAL A 45 -34.22 19.85 -38.83
C VAL A 45 -33.21 18.79 -39.31
N GLY A 46 -33.69 17.70 -39.92
CA GLY A 46 -32.84 16.61 -40.40
C GLY A 46 -32.18 15.83 -39.26
N PHE A 47 -32.87 15.70 -38.12
CA PHE A 47 -32.34 15.00 -36.94
C PHE A 47 -31.86 13.59 -37.29
N SER A 48 -32.64 12.83 -38.07
CA SER A 48 -32.28 11.48 -38.55
C SER A 48 -30.92 11.42 -39.28
N ARG A 49 -30.62 12.42 -40.13
CA ARG A 49 -29.33 12.50 -40.85
C ARG A 49 -28.18 12.88 -39.92
N ARG A 50 -28.44 13.74 -38.92
CA ARG A 50 -27.43 14.11 -37.93
C ARG A 50 -27.07 12.96 -37.00
N THR A 51 -28.04 12.14 -36.58
CA THR A 51 -27.76 10.94 -35.77
C THR A 51 -26.87 9.93 -36.51
N GLN A 52 -26.98 9.82 -37.83
CA GLN A 52 -26.05 9.03 -38.64
C GLN A 52 -24.64 9.65 -38.66
N SER A 53 -24.53 10.98 -38.83
CA SER A 53 -23.23 11.68 -38.82
C SER A 53 -22.51 11.62 -37.47
N TRP A 54 -23.26 11.45 -36.39
CA TRP A 54 -22.74 11.28 -35.03
C TRP A 54 -22.46 9.82 -34.67
N GLY A 55 -22.67 8.88 -35.60
CA GLY A 55 -22.42 7.45 -35.39
C GLY A 55 -23.43 6.76 -34.47
N MET A 56 -24.57 7.40 -34.17
CA MET A 56 -25.61 6.86 -33.30
C MET A 56 -26.63 5.98 -34.03
N ALA A 57 -26.83 6.19 -35.34
CA ALA A 57 -27.69 5.36 -36.19
C ALA A 57 -26.87 4.77 -37.35
N LYS A 58 -27.01 3.47 -37.61
CA LYS A 58 -26.32 2.80 -38.72
C LYS A 58 -27.08 2.98 -40.05
N THR A 59 -28.39 3.21 -40.00
CA THR A 59 -29.26 3.42 -41.17
C THR A 59 -30.21 4.61 -40.98
N GLU A 60 -30.69 5.21 -42.07
CA GLU A 60 -31.63 6.35 -42.04
C GLU A 60 -32.99 5.97 -41.44
N GLU A 61 -33.36 4.68 -41.53
CA GLU A 61 -34.55 4.09 -40.92
C GLU A 61 -34.43 3.99 -39.38
N GLU A 62 -33.24 3.63 -38.87
CA GLU A 62 -32.95 3.64 -37.43
C GLU A 62 -32.95 5.07 -36.86
N GLY A 63 -32.50 6.05 -37.66
CA GLY A 63 -32.61 7.48 -37.33
C GLY A 63 -34.06 7.98 -37.25
N GLN A 64 -34.96 7.46 -38.09
CA GLN A 64 -36.39 7.76 -38.00
C GLN A 64 -37.03 7.09 -36.77
N GLN A 65 -36.61 5.87 -36.42
CA GLN A 65 -37.07 5.20 -35.21
C GLN A 65 -36.69 5.98 -33.93
N TYR A 66 -35.50 6.57 -33.88
CA TYR A 66 -35.12 7.48 -32.78
C TYR A 66 -36.01 8.73 -32.74
N THR A 67 -36.34 9.30 -33.90
CA THR A 67 -37.23 10.47 -33.98
C THR A 67 -38.64 10.16 -33.47
N GLU A 68 -39.17 8.99 -33.83
CA GLU A 68 -40.47 8.49 -33.33
C GLU A 68 -40.41 8.18 -31.82
N THR A 69 -39.27 7.68 -31.34
CA THR A 69 -39.03 7.45 -29.91
C THR A 69 -39.04 8.78 -29.15
N VAL A 70 -38.36 9.82 -29.65
CA VAL A 70 -38.38 11.17 -29.05
C VAL A 70 -39.80 11.74 -29.06
N GLY A 71 -40.54 11.60 -30.16
CA GLY A 71 -41.95 12.02 -30.21
C GLY A 71 -42.83 11.29 -29.19
N SER A 72 -42.58 10.00 -28.99
CA SER A 72 -43.29 9.20 -27.98
C SER A 72 -42.90 9.59 -26.56
N ILE A 73 -41.63 9.92 -26.30
CA ILE A 73 -41.18 10.48 -25.02
C ILE A 73 -41.91 11.80 -24.73
N VAL A 74 -42.05 12.69 -25.72
CA VAL A 74 -42.79 13.96 -25.56
C VAL A 74 -44.28 13.71 -25.27
N TYR A 75 -44.90 12.72 -25.91
CA TYR A 75 -46.27 12.30 -25.59
C TYR A 75 -46.41 11.93 -24.11
N PHE A 76 -45.58 11.00 -23.64
CA PHE A 76 -45.64 10.53 -22.26
C PHE A 76 -45.22 11.61 -21.26
N ALA A 77 -44.23 12.44 -21.57
CA ALA A 77 -43.82 13.56 -20.74
C ALA A 77 -44.93 14.61 -20.61
N THR A 78 -45.66 14.88 -21.68
CA THR A 78 -46.84 15.75 -21.64
C THR A 78 -47.94 15.13 -20.78
N LEU A 79 -48.27 13.85 -20.96
CA LEU A 79 -49.25 13.16 -20.12
C LEU A 79 -48.85 13.17 -18.64
N LEU A 80 -47.56 12.94 -18.36
CA LEU A 80 -46.97 13.00 -17.02
C LEU A 80 -47.01 14.42 -16.44
N PHE A 81 -46.91 15.47 -17.26
CA PHE A 81 -47.06 16.87 -16.84
C PHE A 81 -48.46 17.18 -16.33
N PHE A 82 -49.49 16.62 -16.97
CA PHE A 82 -50.88 16.77 -16.51
C PHE A 82 -51.24 15.83 -15.36
N LEU A 83 -50.45 14.77 -15.13
CA LEU A 83 -50.74 13.75 -14.11
C LEU A 83 -50.91 14.33 -12.71
N PRO A 84 -50.05 15.23 -12.18
CA PRO A 84 -50.31 15.92 -10.91
C PRO A 84 -51.67 16.61 -10.84
N GLY A 85 -52.07 17.32 -11.90
CA GLY A 85 -53.36 18.01 -11.97
C GLY A 85 -54.54 17.03 -12.00
N ILE A 86 -54.41 15.93 -12.73
CA ILE A 86 -55.42 14.85 -12.79
C ILE A 86 -55.57 14.21 -11.41
N LEU A 87 -54.47 13.84 -10.75
CA LEU A 87 -54.48 13.19 -9.44
C LEU A 87 -54.93 14.14 -8.31
N ASN A 88 -54.63 15.44 -8.42
CA ASN A 88 -55.16 16.47 -7.52
C ASN A 88 -56.68 16.61 -7.65
N GLY A 89 -57.20 16.58 -8.88
CA GLY A 89 -58.65 16.56 -9.13
C GLY A 89 -59.34 15.35 -8.47
N LEU A 90 -58.66 14.21 -8.38
CA LEU A 90 -59.17 13.02 -7.68
C LEU A 90 -59.11 13.11 -6.14
N ASN A 91 -58.61 14.22 -5.59
CA ASN A 91 -58.46 14.48 -4.15
C ASN A 91 -57.69 13.37 -3.40
N VAL A 92 -56.70 12.76 -4.06
CA VAL A 92 -55.83 11.73 -3.48
C VAL A 92 -54.76 12.43 -2.63
N GLY A 93 -55.17 12.97 -1.48
CA GLY A 93 -54.30 13.76 -0.60
C GLY A 93 -53.06 13.00 -0.11
N GLY A 94 -51.90 13.68 -0.08
CA GLY A 94 -50.64 13.24 0.53
C GLY A 94 -49.79 12.24 -0.27
N VAL A 95 -50.40 11.40 -1.10
CA VAL A 95 -49.66 10.43 -1.95
C VAL A 95 -48.99 11.10 -3.15
N MET A 96 -49.42 12.33 -3.48
CA MET A 96 -48.95 13.05 -4.67
C MET A 96 -47.69 13.88 -4.43
N ASP A 97 -47.39 14.26 -3.19
CA ASP A 97 -46.25 15.14 -2.90
C ASP A 97 -44.91 14.52 -3.35
N PRO A 98 -44.63 13.22 -3.13
CA PRO A 98 -43.41 12.60 -3.67
C PRO A 98 -43.35 12.64 -5.21
N ILE A 99 -44.46 12.39 -5.90
CA ILE A 99 -44.54 12.38 -7.37
C ILE A 99 -44.31 13.79 -7.92
N VAL A 100 -44.97 14.79 -7.33
CA VAL A 100 -44.79 16.21 -7.66
C VAL A 100 -43.35 16.66 -7.41
N ASN A 101 -42.74 16.22 -6.31
CA ASN A 101 -41.35 16.54 -6.00
C ASN A 101 -40.36 15.87 -6.97
N MET A 102 -40.61 14.63 -7.41
CA MET A 102 -39.82 13.98 -8.46
C MET A 102 -39.93 14.73 -9.79
N PHE A 103 -41.13 15.21 -10.10
CA PHE A 103 -41.40 16.00 -11.29
C PHE A 103 -40.66 17.35 -11.23
N ASN A 104 -40.75 18.08 -10.12
CA ASN A 104 -40.02 19.32 -9.91
C ASN A 104 -38.50 19.11 -10.01
N LYS A 105 -37.97 18.01 -9.43
CA LYS A 105 -36.57 17.62 -9.60
C LYS A 105 -36.22 17.35 -11.07
N PHE A 106 -37.06 16.63 -11.80
CA PHE A 106 -36.87 16.38 -13.23
C PHE A 106 -36.77 17.68 -14.03
N PHE A 107 -37.65 18.66 -13.76
CA PHE A 107 -37.58 19.96 -14.40
C PHE A 107 -36.34 20.75 -14.00
N SER A 108 -35.88 20.67 -12.75
CA SER A 108 -34.62 21.31 -12.35
C SER A 108 -33.38 20.71 -13.04
N TYR A 109 -33.41 19.44 -13.44
CA TYR A 109 -32.32 18.85 -14.20
C TYR A 109 -32.17 19.46 -15.59
N ILE A 110 -33.25 19.96 -16.23
CA ILE A 110 -33.15 20.51 -17.59
C ILE A 110 -32.24 21.77 -17.62
N PRO A 111 -32.48 22.83 -16.80
CA PRO A 111 -31.54 23.94 -16.68
C PRO A 111 -30.14 23.51 -16.24
N ASN A 112 -30.06 22.60 -15.25
CA ASN A 112 -28.79 22.12 -14.69
C ASN A 112 -27.92 21.37 -15.71
N ILE A 113 -28.53 20.58 -16.58
CA ILE A 113 -27.83 19.89 -17.67
C ILE A 113 -27.30 20.92 -18.67
N LEU A 114 -28.10 21.92 -19.04
CA LEU A 114 -27.65 22.97 -19.95
C LEU A 114 -26.49 23.79 -19.36
N THR A 115 -26.57 24.19 -18.09
CA THR A 115 -25.50 24.92 -17.41
C THR A 115 -24.24 24.07 -17.27
N ALA A 116 -24.36 22.79 -16.91
CA ALA A 116 -23.22 21.88 -16.84
C ALA A 116 -22.56 21.65 -18.20
N ILE A 117 -23.33 21.51 -19.28
CA ILE A 117 -22.80 21.43 -20.65
C ILE A 117 -21.99 22.69 -20.98
N VAL A 118 -22.52 23.88 -20.66
CA VAL A 118 -21.79 25.14 -20.87
C VAL A 118 -20.48 25.15 -20.07
N ILE A 119 -20.50 24.77 -18.79
CA ILE A 119 -19.30 24.70 -17.94
C ILE A 119 -18.26 23.75 -18.56
N ILE A 120 -18.66 22.54 -18.96
CA ILE A 120 -17.75 21.55 -19.57
C ILE A 120 -17.17 22.08 -20.89
N VAL A 121 -18.00 22.67 -21.75
CA VAL A 121 -17.54 23.18 -23.05
C VAL A 121 -16.55 24.31 -22.84
N VAL A 122 -16.91 25.35 -22.07
CA VAL A 122 -16.05 26.50 -21.80
C VAL A 122 -14.78 26.07 -21.09
N GLY A 123 -14.90 25.21 -20.09
CA GLY A 123 -13.77 24.71 -19.33
C GLY A 123 -12.85 23.81 -20.14
N ALA A 124 -13.37 22.98 -21.05
CA ALA A 124 -12.55 22.19 -21.96
C ALA A 124 -11.75 23.08 -22.93
N TYR A 125 -12.34 24.17 -23.43
CA TYR A 125 -11.61 25.17 -24.22
C TYR A 125 -10.50 25.82 -23.41
N PHE A 126 -10.79 26.23 -22.17
CA PHE A 126 -9.80 26.80 -21.25
C PHE A 126 -8.66 25.82 -20.95
N CYS A 127 -8.95 24.57 -20.59
CA CYS A 127 -7.93 23.57 -20.32
C CYS A 127 -7.05 23.29 -21.55
N LYS A 128 -7.64 23.21 -22.76
CA LYS A 128 -6.88 23.05 -24.00
C LYS A 128 -5.94 24.23 -24.26
N PHE A 129 -6.39 25.44 -23.95
CA PHE A 129 -5.56 26.64 -24.03
C PHE A 129 -4.38 26.56 -23.05
N VAL A 130 -4.64 26.24 -21.78
CA VAL A 130 -3.58 26.10 -20.76
C VAL A 130 -2.60 24.97 -21.11
N LYS A 131 -3.09 23.81 -21.58
CA LYS A 131 -2.24 22.70 -22.05
C LYS A 131 -1.24 23.17 -23.09
N LYS A 132 -1.70 23.91 -24.11
CA LYS A 132 -0.84 24.45 -25.17
C LYS A 132 0.19 25.42 -24.61
N LEU A 133 -0.22 26.30 -23.69
CA LEU A 133 0.68 27.25 -23.06
C LEU A 133 1.78 26.53 -22.27
N VAL A 134 1.40 25.60 -21.39
CA VAL A 134 2.33 24.81 -20.58
C VAL A 134 3.28 24.01 -21.47
N ARG A 135 2.77 23.31 -22.49
CA ARG A 135 3.60 22.57 -23.45
C ARG A 135 4.66 23.46 -24.10
N ASN A 136 4.26 24.63 -24.60
CA ASN A 136 5.18 25.55 -25.26
C ASN A 136 6.24 26.11 -24.30
N LEU A 137 5.87 26.36 -23.03
CA LEU A 137 6.83 26.76 -21.99
C LEU A 137 7.81 25.64 -21.66
N LEU A 138 7.35 24.40 -21.51
CA LEU A 138 8.19 23.24 -21.22
C LEU A 138 9.19 22.95 -22.35
N LEU A 139 8.75 23.09 -23.62
CA LEU A 139 9.63 22.99 -24.79
C LEU A 139 10.68 24.12 -24.80
N GLY A 140 10.27 25.34 -24.48
CA GLY A 140 11.20 26.48 -24.39
C GLY A 140 12.27 26.30 -23.30
N LEU A 141 11.97 25.54 -22.24
CA LEU A 141 12.88 25.29 -21.12
C LEU A 141 13.84 24.10 -21.34
N ASN A 142 13.78 23.40 -22.48
CA ASN A 142 14.64 22.25 -22.80
C ASN A 142 14.69 21.19 -21.67
N ILE A 143 13.53 20.85 -21.09
CA ILE A 143 13.43 19.88 -19.98
C ILE A 143 13.98 18.50 -20.35
N ASP A 144 13.96 18.17 -21.65
CA ASP A 144 14.53 16.94 -22.20
C ASP A 144 16.03 16.79 -21.85
N LYS A 145 16.79 17.88 -21.78
CA LYS A 145 18.21 17.86 -21.37
C LYS A 145 18.40 17.57 -19.89
N TRP A 146 17.50 18.07 -19.04
CA TRP A 146 17.55 17.84 -17.60
C TRP A 146 17.17 16.39 -17.27
N TYR A 147 16.16 15.85 -17.94
CA TYR A 147 15.75 14.45 -17.82
C TYR A 147 16.89 13.49 -18.24
N ALA A 148 17.48 13.70 -19.43
CA ALA A 148 18.57 12.85 -19.92
C ALA A 148 19.78 12.82 -18.96
N LYS A 149 20.03 13.92 -18.25
CA LYS A 149 21.10 14.03 -17.25
C LYS A 149 20.78 13.28 -15.95
N LEU A 150 19.50 13.14 -15.60
CA LEU A 150 19.06 12.45 -14.38
C LEU A 150 18.87 10.96 -14.56
N THR A 151 18.41 10.50 -15.73
CA THR A 151 18.21 9.07 -15.98
C THR A 151 19.46 8.34 -16.45
N GLY A 152 20.58 9.06 -16.64
CA GLY A 152 21.84 8.49 -17.11
C GLY A 152 21.75 7.86 -18.50
N SER A 153 20.70 8.19 -19.27
CA SER A 153 20.42 7.58 -20.57
C SER A 153 21.31 8.20 -21.64
N THR A 154 22.57 7.77 -21.69
CA THR A 154 23.50 8.04 -22.81
C THR A 154 23.24 7.16 -24.04
N THR A 155 22.14 6.41 -24.07
CA THR A 155 21.78 5.55 -25.20
C THR A 155 20.47 6.05 -25.77
N GLY A 156 20.52 6.55 -27.01
CA GLY A 156 19.38 7.01 -27.78
C GLY A 156 18.35 5.91 -28.02
N ALA A 157 17.47 5.70 -27.05
CA ALA A 157 16.12 5.26 -27.34
C ALA A 157 15.33 6.50 -27.74
N ASP A 158 14.62 6.43 -28.86
CA ASP A 158 13.76 7.45 -29.47
C ASP A 158 12.75 8.10 -28.49
N VAL A 159 13.21 8.92 -27.56
CA VAL A 159 12.34 9.86 -26.85
C VAL A 159 12.14 11.01 -27.82
N ASN A 160 11.06 10.94 -28.60
CA ASN A 160 10.67 12.00 -29.52
C ASN A 160 10.71 13.35 -28.79
N GLU A 161 11.41 14.35 -29.35
CA GLU A 161 11.47 15.70 -28.80
C GLU A 161 10.06 16.19 -28.44
N GLY A 162 9.88 16.59 -27.18
CA GLY A 162 8.60 17.06 -26.68
C GLY A 162 7.62 15.99 -26.19
N GLN A 163 7.94 14.69 -26.20
CA GLN A 163 7.08 13.66 -25.62
C GLN A 163 6.90 13.86 -24.11
N ILE A 164 7.96 14.21 -23.38
CA ILE A 164 7.90 14.51 -21.95
C ILE A 164 7.08 15.78 -21.70
N ALA A 165 7.33 16.83 -22.50
CA ALA A 165 6.55 18.07 -22.44
C ALA A 165 5.06 17.81 -22.70
N GLU A 166 4.72 16.92 -23.63
CA GLU A 166 3.33 16.52 -23.93
C GLU A 166 2.69 15.75 -22.77
N VAL A 167 3.42 14.83 -22.15
CA VAL A 167 2.94 14.07 -20.97
C VAL A 167 2.69 15.04 -19.82
N LEU A 168 3.67 15.88 -19.47
CA LEU A 168 3.54 16.86 -18.39
C LEU A 168 2.40 17.86 -18.66
N ALA A 169 2.29 18.39 -19.88
CA ALA A 169 1.19 19.27 -20.24
C ALA A 169 -0.18 18.57 -20.17
N THR A 170 -0.23 17.28 -20.48
CA THR A 170 -1.45 16.46 -20.33
C THR A 170 -1.81 16.23 -18.87
N VAL A 171 -0.83 16.00 -18.00
CA VAL A 171 -1.06 15.91 -16.55
C VAL A 171 -1.64 17.23 -16.03
N VAL A 172 -1.08 18.38 -16.42
CA VAL A 172 -1.61 19.69 -16.03
C VAL A 172 -3.01 19.92 -16.61
N TYR A 173 -3.28 19.49 -17.85
CA TYR A 173 -4.63 19.53 -18.43
C TYR A 173 -5.65 18.78 -17.57
N VAL A 174 -5.33 17.53 -17.19
CA VAL A 174 -6.21 16.71 -16.34
C VAL A 174 -6.41 17.36 -14.97
N LEU A 175 -5.34 17.86 -14.37
CA LEU A 175 -5.36 18.50 -13.06
C LEU A 175 -6.27 19.74 -13.02
N ILE A 176 -6.29 20.55 -14.08
CA ILE A 176 -7.17 21.72 -14.20
C ILE A 176 -8.59 21.32 -14.64
N PHE A 177 -8.74 20.26 -15.44
CA PHE A 177 -10.03 19.80 -15.92
C PHE A 177 -10.87 19.17 -14.81
N ILE A 178 -10.27 18.49 -13.82
CA ILE A 178 -11.04 17.85 -12.74
C ILE A 178 -11.85 18.88 -11.93
N PRO A 179 -11.32 20.01 -11.43
CA PRO A 179 -12.12 21.06 -10.77
C PRO A 179 -13.28 21.59 -11.63
N ILE A 180 -13.07 21.71 -12.94
CA ILE A 180 -14.13 22.15 -13.86
C ILE A 180 -15.22 21.08 -13.97
N LEU A 181 -14.80 19.82 -14.09
CA LEU A 181 -15.70 18.68 -14.10
C LEU A 181 -16.49 18.58 -12.79
N THR A 182 -15.88 18.89 -11.64
CA THR A 182 -16.58 18.85 -10.34
C THR A 182 -17.62 19.96 -10.25
N VAL A 183 -17.31 21.18 -10.70
CA VAL A 183 -18.30 22.29 -10.79
C VAL A 183 -19.45 21.92 -11.74
N ALA A 184 -19.17 21.23 -12.85
CA ALA A 184 -20.21 20.74 -13.75
C ALA A 184 -21.07 19.64 -13.12
N LEU A 185 -20.46 18.66 -12.42
CA LEU A 185 -21.17 17.56 -11.74
C LEU A 185 -22.01 18.05 -10.55
N GLU A 186 -21.52 19.03 -9.81
CA GLU A 186 -22.25 19.70 -8.73
C GLU A 186 -23.46 20.45 -9.29
N THR A 187 -23.27 21.16 -10.41
CA THR A 187 -24.36 21.85 -11.12
C THR A 187 -25.41 20.84 -11.61
N LEU A 188 -25.01 19.64 -12.04
CA LEU A 188 -25.95 18.55 -12.37
C LEU A 188 -26.75 18.03 -11.16
N GLY A 189 -26.40 18.41 -9.94
CA GLY A 189 -27.06 17.94 -8.71
C GLY A 189 -26.64 16.53 -8.29
N ILE A 190 -25.51 16.03 -8.80
CA ILE A 190 -25.01 14.66 -8.52
C ILE A 190 -23.92 14.70 -7.44
N GLN A 191 -24.26 15.30 -6.29
CA GLN A 191 -23.32 15.55 -5.19
C GLN A 191 -22.66 14.27 -4.65
N SER A 192 -23.42 13.16 -4.62
CA SER A 192 -22.93 11.85 -4.16
C SER A 192 -21.80 11.26 -5.02
N ILE A 193 -21.59 11.77 -6.25
CA ILE A 193 -20.49 11.32 -7.13
C ILE A 193 -19.35 12.33 -7.14
N SER A 194 -19.65 13.64 -7.09
CA SER A 194 -18.61 14.67 -7.11
C SER A 194 -17.74 14.67 -5.85
N GLU A 195 -18.31 14.41 -4.67
CA GLU A 195 -17.58 14.48 -3.40
C GLU A 195 -16.38 13.51 -3.32
N PRO A 196 -16.52 12.19 -3.58
CA PRO A 196 -15.37 11.28 -3.59
C PRO A 196 -14.31 11.66 -4.63
N ILE A 197 -14.71 12.17 -5.80
CA ILE A 197 -13.80 12.58 -6.86
C ILE A 197 -12.97 13.80 -6.42
N VAL A 198 -13.60 14.78 -5.79
CA VAL A 198 -12.91 15.96 -5.22
C VAL A 198 -11.96 15.53 -4.10
N ALA A 199 -12.37 14.61 -3.24
CA ALA A 199 -11.52 14.11 -2.15
C ALA A 199 -10.22 13.48 -2.68
N VAL A 200 -10.32 12.61 -3.70
CA VAL A 200 -9.14 12.01 -4.35
C VAL A 200 -8.28 13.06 -5.04
N LEU A 201 -8.89 14.05 -5.72
CA LEU A 201 -8.13 15.17 -6.31
C LEU A 201 -7.35 15.93 -5.24
N ASN A 202 -8.01 16.32 -4.15
CA ASN A 202 -7.37 17.06 -3.06
C ASN A 202 -6.23 16.26 -2.44
N GLN A 203 -6.37 14.94 -2.32
CA GLN A 203 -5.31 14.04 -1.87
C GLN A 203 -4.12 14.00 -2.85
N ILE A 204 -4.38 14.00 -4.16
CA ILE A 204 -3.31 14.07 -5.18
C ILE A 204 -2.62 15.44 -5.15
N LEU A 205 -3.38 16.53 -5.04
CA LEU A 205 -2.81 17.88 -4.98
C LEU A 205 -1.97 18.10 -3.72
N SER A 206 -2.40 17.58 -2.57
CA SER A 206 -1.63 17.65 -1.32
C SER A 206 -0.40 16.73 -1.34
N ALA A 207 -0.42 15.65 -2.13
CA ALA A 207 0.74 14.81 -2.33
C ALA A 207 1.87 15.52 -3.09
N ILE A 208 1.59 16.51 -3.97
CA ILE A 208 2.63 17.19 -4.76
C ILE A 208 3.67 17.89 -3.84
N PRO A 209 3.29 18.77 -2.88
CA PRO A 209 4.24 19.33 -1.91
C PRO A 209 4.97 18.26 -1.08
N ASN A 210 4.26 17.21 -0.67
CA ASN A 210 4.82 16.14 0.14
C ASN A 210 5.87 15.33 -0.63
N ILE A 211 5.65 15.05 -1.92
CA ILE A 211 6.60 14.38 -2.80
C ILE A 211 7.88 15.20 -2.93
N ILE A 212 7.76 16.52 -3.08
CA ILE A 212 8.94 17.40 -3.13
C ILE A 212 9.70 17.33 -1.80
N THR A 213 8.99 17.40 -0.68
CA THR A 213 9.58 17.34 0.66
C THR A 213 10.28 15.99 0.90
N ALA A 214 9.63 14.88 0.53
CA ALA A 214 10.19 13.53 0.60
C ALA A 214 11.43 13.38 -0.28
N ALA A 215 11.42 13.93 -1.51
CA ALA A 215 12.57 13.91 -2.40
C ALA A 215 13.77 14.69 -1.82
N VAL A 216 13.52 15.89 -1.28
CA VAL A 216 14.54 16.68 -0.58
C VAL A 216 15.10 15.91 0.61
N LEU A 217 14.23 15.29 1.40
CA LEU A 217 14.61 14.51 2.58
C LEU A 217 15.47 13.30 2.20
N LEU A 218 15.16 12.59 1.11
CA LEU A 218 15.99 11.49 0.61
C LEU A 218 17.37 11.96 0.13
N ILE A 219 17.45 13.11 -0.56
CA ILE A 219 18.72 13.66 -1.03
C ILE A 219 19.60 14.02 0.16
N ILE A 220 19.05 14.78 1.12
CA ILE A 220 19.77 15.18 2.33
C ILE A 220 20.16 13.94 3.14
N GLY A 221 19.22 13.01 3.31
CA GLY A 221 19.41 11.77 4.03
C GLY A 221 20.50 10.88 3.45
N GLY A 222 20.55 10.75 2.12
CA GLY A 222 21.61 10.02 1.42
C GLY A 222 22.99 10.64 1.64
N VAL A 223 23.08 11.97 1.62
CA VAL A 223 24.34 12.68 1.93
C VAL A 223 24.75 12.42 3.38
N VAL A 224 23.82 12.57 4.33
CA VAL A 224 24.08 12.32 5.77
C VAL A 224 24.50 10.88 6.03
N ALA A 225 23.79 9.90 5.45
CA ALA A 225 24.11 8.48 5.58
C ALA A 225 25.51 8.16 5.06
N LYS A 226 25.89 8.74 3.90
CA LYS A 226 27.23 8.58 3.34
C LYS A 226 28.29 9.20 4.25
N LEU A 227 28.10 10.45 4.68
CA LEU A 227 29.04 11.16 5.56
C LEU A 227 29.28 10.41 6.88
N LEU A 228 28.20 10.00 7.56
CA LEU A 228 28.30 9.26 8.82
C LEU A 228 28.92 7.88 8.62
N GLY A 229 28.55 7.19 7.54
CA GLY A 229 29.14 5.91 7.19
C GLY A 229 30.64 5.99 6.94
N ASP A 230 31.08 6.96 6.13
CA ASP A 230 32.50 7.18 5.81
C ASP A 230 33.27 7.61 7.07
N LEU A 231 32.67 8.41 7.94
CA LEU A 231 33.26 8.77 9.23
C LEU A 231 33.50 7.53 10.11
N ILE A 232 32.49 6.67 10.25
CA ILE A 232 32.59 5.44 11.05
C ILE A 232 33.63 4.49 10.44
N GLU A 233 33.65 4.33 9.12
CA GLU A 233 34.65 3.53 8.40
C GLU A 233 36.07 3.98 8.77
N ASN A 234 36.34 5.28 8.63
CA ASN A 234 37.65 5.87 8.92
C ASN A 234 38.04 5.73 10.38
N LEU A 235 37.11 5.94 11.32
CA LEU A 235 37.38 5.78 12.75
C LEU A 235 37.70 4.32 13.12
N LEU A 236 36.95 3.35 12.58
CA LEU A 236 37.18 1.94 12.83
C LEU A 236 38.49 1.45 12.20
N ALA A 237 38.78 1.88 10.97
CA ALA A 237 40.02 1.57 10.29
C ALA A 237 41.24 2.16 11.05
N THR A 238 41.15 3.41 11.50
CA THR A 238 42.21 4.09 12.27
C THR A 238 42.46 3.44 13.63
N THR A 239 41.39 2.96 14.29
CA THR A 239 41.49 2.22 15.56
C THR A 239 42.15 0.84 15.39
N GLY A 240 42.30 0.37 14.15
CA GLY A 240 42.91 -0.92 13.85
C GLY A 240 42.00 -2.11 14.09
N VAL A 241 40.67 -1.89 14.13
CA VAL A 241 39.65 -2.95 14.27
C VAL A 241 39.76 -3.98 13.13
N ASP A 242 40.24 -3.54 11.96
CA ASP A 242 40.51 -4.41 10.82
C ASP A 242 41.48 -5.56 11.13
N LYS A 243 42.34 -5.45 12.15
CA LYS A 243 43.23 -6.56 12.56
C LYS A 243 42.45 -7.81 12.98
N TYR A 244 41.23 -7.64 13.47
CA TYR A 244 40.36 -8.74 13.89
C TYR A 244 39.61 -9.41 12.72
N SER A 245 39.67 -8.85 11.50
CA SER A 245 39.08 -9.48 10.30
C SER A 245 39.61 -10.89 10.04
N ARG A 246 40.88 -11.15 10.43
CA ARG A 246 41.52 -12.45 10.29
C ARG A 246 40.73 -13.58 10.96
N TYR A 247 39.98 -13.28 12.03
CA TYR A 247 39.16 -14.26 12.74
C TYR A 247 37.80 -14.51 12.06
N LEU A 248 37.41 -13.74 11.05
CA LEU A 248 36.18 -13.92 10.28
C LEU A 248 36.40 -14.72 8.98
N ASN A 249 37.64 -14.91 8.54
CA ASN A 249 37.94 -15.62 7.28
C ASN A 249 37.72 -17.14 7.45
N PHE A 250 36.56 -17.61 6.97
CA PHE A 250 36.15 -19.03 6.99
C PHE A 250 36.93 -19.94 6.03
N ARG A 251 37.56 -19.36 5.00
CA ARG A 251 38.39 -20.05 4.00
C ARG A 251 39.39 -19.06 3.42
N SER A 252 40.62 -19.50 3.25
CA SER A 252 41.77 -18.70 2.77
C SER A 252 41.62 -18.10 1.36
N GLU A 253 40.49 -18.33 0.68
CA GLU A 253 40.18 -17.88 -0.70
C GLU A 253 39.17 -16.71 -0.78
N VAL A 254 38.56 -16.29 0.33
CA VAL A 254 37.64 -15.14 0.33
C VAL A 254 38.43 -13.87 0.59
N SER A 255 38.23 -12.86 -0.27
CA SER A 255 38.81 -11.51 -0.20
C SER A 255 38.83 -10.95 1.23
N ASP A 256 39.90 -10.27 1.62
CA ASP A 256 40.13 -9.69 2.95
C ASP A 256 38.97 -8.76 3.38
N VAL A 257 37.97 -9.32 4.06
CA VAL A 257 36.75 -8.58 4.42
C VAL A 257 37.04 -7.72 5.64
N LYS A 258 37.17 -6.40 5.44
CA LYS A 258 37.42 -5.45 6.52
C LYS A 258 36.17 -5.23 7.37
N ILE A 259 36.33 -5.33 8.69
CA ILE A 259 35.24 -5.11 9.65
C ILE A 259 34.76 -3.66 9.56
N SER A 260 35.68 -2.69 9.40
CA SER A 260 35.34 -1.28 9.18
C SER A 260 34.35 -1.09 8.03
N ASN A 261 34.62 -1.70 6.87
CA ASN A 261 33.76 -1.60 5.68
C ASN A 261 32.38 -2.24 5.90
N ILE A 262 32.32 -3.41 6.55
CA ILE A 262 31.03 -4.05 6.87
C ILE A 262 30.21 -3.15 7.80
N THR A 263 30.81 -2.69 8.90
CA THR A 263 30.11 -1.85 9.87
C THR A 263 29.66 -0.54 9.23
N ALA A 264 30.51 0.10 8.43
CA ALA A 264 30.15 1.30 7.68
C ALA A 264 29.00 1.04 6.69
N ALA A 265 29.03 -0.08 5.95
CA ALA A 265 27.95 -0.46 5.04
C ALA A 265 26.63 -0.70 5.77
N VAL A 266 26.66 -1.38 6.93
CA VAL A 266 25.49 -1.59 7.78
C VAL A 266 24.92 -0.26 8.26
N VAL A 267 25.76 0.64 8.77
CA VAL A 267 25.30 1.96 9.24
C VAL A 267 24.75 2.81 8.09
N LYS A 268 25.44 2.84 6.93
CA LYS A 268 24.95 3.51 5.71
C LYS A 268 23.57 2.98 5.31
N GLY A 269 23.41 1.66 5.28
CA GLY A 269 22.14 1.00 4.95
C GLY A 269 21.02 1.32 5.93
N VAL A 270 21.30 1.24 7.23
CA VAL A 270 20.32 1.56 8.30
C VAL A 270 19.88 3.02 8.24
N LEU A 271 20.83 3.96 8.11
CA LEU A 271 20.52 5.38 8.02
C LEU A 271 19.74 5.69 6.72
N MET A 272 20.16 5.12 5.60
CA MET A 272 19.44 5.29 4.33
C MET A 272 18.01 4.75 4.42
N LEU A 273 17.82 3.61 5.07
CA LEU A 273 16.50 3.03 5.29
C LEU A 273 15.66 3.89 6.23
N PHE A 274 16.26 4.48 7.28
CA PHE A 274 15.58 5.42 8.16
C PHE A 274 15.07 6.65 7.39
N PHE A 275 15.92 7.27 6.57
CA PHE A 275 15.51 8.38 5.71
C PHE A 275 14.48 7.97 4.66
N LEU A 276 14.53 6.74 4.15
CA LEU A 276 13.49 6.21 3.25
C LEU A 276 12.14 6.13 3.94
N VAL A 277 12.08 5.58 5.15
CA VAL A 277 10.84 5.48 5.93
C VAL A 277 10.33 6.86 6.29
N GLU A 278 11.20 7.79 6.66
CA GLU A 278 10.81 9.18 6.96
C GLU A 278 10.27 9.88 5.69
N ALA A 279 10.87 9.66 4.53
CA ALA A 279 10.38 10.18 3.26
C ALA A 279 8.99 9.62 2.93
N ILE A 280 8.76 8.32 3.18
CA ILE A 280 7.44 7.69 3.06
C ILE A 280 6.44 8.32 4.05
N SER A 281 6.86 8.57 5.30
CA SER A 281 6.06 9.23 6.34
C SER A 281 5.51 10.57 5.88
N VAL A 282 6.37 11.39 5.26
CA VAL A 282 6.02 12.68 4.68
C VAL A 282 4.96 12.57 3.58
N LEU A 283 4.93 11.48 2.79
CA LEU A 283 3.91 11.26 1.78
C LEU A 283 2.51 11.04 2.38
N ASN A 284 2.42 10.79 3.69
CA ASN A 284 1.17 10.61 4.43
C ASN A 284 0.33 9.43 3.92
N LEU A 285 1.02 8.36 3.51
CA LEU A 285 0.39 7.12 3.06
C LEU A 285 0.37 6.13 4.22
N GLU A 286 -0.74 6.10 4.96
CA GLU A 286 -0.90 5.34 6.22
C GLU A 286 -0.39 3.88 6.15
N VAL A 287 -0.74 3.17 5.07
CA VAL A 287 -0.30 1.79 4.84
C VAL A 287 1.22 1.70 4.73
N LEU A 288 1.83 2.61 3.97
CA LEU A 288 3.29 2.61 3.79
C LEU A 288 4.01 3.06 5.05
N ASN A 289 3.43 3.97 5.83
CA ASN A 289 3.96 4.39 7.13
C ASN A 289 3.99 3.23 8.12
N THR A 290 2.92 2.43 8.15
CA THR A 290 2.84 1.23 8.99
C THR A 290 3.92 0.22 8.62
N ILE A 291 4.10 -0.04 7.31
CA ILE A 291 5.15 -0.92 6.81
C ILE A 291 6.54 -0.35 7.15
N GLY A 292 6.77 0.94 6.93
CA GLY A 292 8.03 1.59 7.23
C GLY A 292 8.39 1.52 8.72
N ALA A 293 7.43 1.77 9.60
CA ALA A 293 7.61 1.64 11.05
C ALA A 293 7.95 0.21 11.46
N ALA A 294 7.28 -0.79 10.86
CA ALA A 294 7.59 -2.19 11.08
C ALA A 294 9.02 -2.55 10.62
N ILE A 295 9.47 -1.99 9.49
CA ILE A 295 10.85 -2.17 9.01
C ILE A 295 11.85 -1.55 10.00
N ILE A 296 11.62 -0.32 10.50
CA ILE A 296 12.48 0.32 11.51
C ILE A 296 12.53 -0.54 12.78
N ALA A 297 11.40 -1.05 13.24
CA ALA A 297 11.32 -1.93 14.41
C ALA A 297 12.07 -3.27 14.20
N TYR A 298 12.26 -3.69 12.94
CA TYR A 298 13.04 -4.87 12.60
C TYR A 298 14.56 -4.62 12.57
N ILE A 299 15.01 -3.38 12.42
CA ILE A 299 16.44 -3.04 12.37
C ILE A 299 17.20 -3.51 13.62
N PRO A 300 16.75 -3.25 14.87
CA PRO A 300 17.43 -3.74 16.06
C PRO A 300 17.58 -5.27 16.11
N LEU A 301 16.60 -6.01 15.58
CA LEU A 301 16.62 -7.47 15.50
C LEU A 301 17.71 -7.94 14.52
N VAL A 302 17.79 -7.32 13.35
CA VAL A 302 18.83 -7.61 12.34
C VAL A 302 20.22 -7.25 12.85
N LEU A 303 20.39 -6.09 13.49
CA LEU A 303 21.67 -5.69 14.08
C LEU A 303 22.13 -6.67 15.16
N SER A 304 21.23 -7.06 16.05
CA SER A 304 21.50 -8.08 17.07
C SER A 304 21.93 -9.41 16.44
N ALA A 305 21.24 -9.85 15.38
CA ALA A 305 21.59 -11.07 14.65
C ALA A 305 22.99 -10.99 14.01
N ILE A 306 23.36 -9.86 13.42
CA ILE A 306 24.72 -9.64 12.85
C ILE A 306 25.77 -9.69 13.96
N ILE A 307 25.49 -9.10 15.13
CA ILE A 307 26.40 -9.14 16.28
C ILE A 307 26.56 -10.58 16.80
N ILE A 308 25.46 -11.31 16.98
CA ILE A 308 25.48 -12.73 17.40
C ILE A 308 26.30 -13.56 16.40
N LEU A 309 26.09 -13.35 15.10
CA LEU A 309 26.89 -13.99 14.06
C LEU A 309 28.37 -13.70 14.25
N ALA A 310 28.77 -12.42 14.32
CA ALA A 310 30.16 -12.04 14.49
C ALA A 310 30.78 -12.68 15.73
N VAL A 311 30.08 -12.67 16.87
CA VAL A 311 30.53 -13.28 18.13
C VAL A 311 30.66 -14.80 18.00
N ALA A 312 29.70 -15.49 17.39
CA ALA A 312 29.75 -16.93 17.21
C ALA A 312 30.90 -17.38 16.30
N LEU A 313 31.14 -16.65 15.20
CA LEU A 313 32.23 -16.94 14.26
C LEU A 313 33.61 -16.68 14.91
N ILE A 314 33.79 -15.50 15.51
CA ILE A 314 35.06 -15.11 16.15
C ILE A 314 35.33 -16.01 17.37
N GLY A 315 34.34 -16.15 18.26
CA GLY A 315 34.43 -16.97 19.46
C GLY A 315 34.67 -18.45 19.14
N GLY A 316 33.99 -18.98 18.13
CA GLY A 316 34.20 -20.33 17.63
C GLY A 316 35.63 -20.57 17.16
N ASN A 317 36.17 -19.66 16.36
CA ASN A 317 37.54 -19.75 15.85
C ASN A 317 38.60 -19.60 16.96
N ILE A 318 38.39 -18.70 17.91
CA ILE A 318 39.32 -18.49 19.04
C ILE A 318 39.33 -19.73 19.95
N LEU A 319 38.17 -20.23 20.36
CA LEU A 319 38.07 -21.41 21.22
C LEU A 319 38.62 -22.66 20.53
N ALA A 320 38.32 -22.86 19.25
CA ALA A 320 38.85 -23.98 18.48
C ALA A 320 40.38 -24.01 18.46
N ASN A 321 41.00 -22.85 18.25
CA ASN A 321 42.45 -22.70 18.26
C ASN A 321 43.06 -22.91 19.66
N PHE A 322 42.37 -22.49 20.71
CA PHE A 322 42.81 -22.71 22.09
C PHE A 322 42.76 -24.20 22.45
N ILE A 323 41.63 -24.86 22.18
CA ILE A 323 41.41 -26.29 22.49
C ILE A 323 42.34 -27.18 21.66
N SER A 324 42.49 -26.91 20.36
CA SER A 324 43.41 -27.70 19.53
C SER A 324 44.87 -27.61 20.00
N LYS A 325 45.30 -26.45 20.52
CA LYS A 325 46.63 -26.28 21.11
C LYS A 325 46.76 -26.96 22.48
N ALA A 326 45.76 -26.82 23.35
CA ALA A 326 45.79 -27.39 24.69
C ALA A 326 45.72 -28.92 24.68
N THR A 327 44.89 -29.49 23.81
CA THR A 327 44.69 -30.95 23.69
C THR A 327 45.69 -31.59 22.73
N GLY A 328 46.36 -30.81 21.87
CA GLY A 328 47.22 -31.33 20.80
C GLY A 328 46.46 -32.01 19.65
N ASN A 329 45.13 -32.01 19.67
CA ASN A 329 44.29 -32.66 18.68
C ASN A 329 43.41 -31.64 17.94
N LYS A 330 43.64 -31.50 16.62
CA LYS A 330 42.89 -30.59 15.75
C LYS A 330 41.41 -30.93 15.63
N LEU A 331 41.04 -32.22 15.73
CA LEU A 331 39.65 -32.66 15.63
C LEU A 331 38.78 -32.09 16.76
N PHE A 332 39.31 -32.06 17.99
CA PHE A 332 38.59 -31.48 19.12
C PHE A 332 38.37 -29.97 18.95
N GLY A 333 39.37 -29.26 18.41
CA GLY A 333 39.21 -27.85 18.07
C GLY A 333 38.07 -27.62 17.09
N GLU A 334 37.99 -28.40 16.01
CA GLU A 334 36.93 -28.22 15.01
C GLU A 334 35.54 -28.63 15.49
N ILE A 335 35.43 -29.64 16.35
CA ILE A 335 34.15 -29.98 17.00
C ILE A 335 33.63 -28.78 17.80
N ILE A 336 34.50 -28.13 18.59
CA ILE A 336 34.14 -26.94 19.37
C ILE A 336 33.76 -25.77 18.45
N ARG A 337 34.50 -25.56 17.35
CA ARG A 337 34.18 -24.52 16.36
C ARG A 337 32.76 -24.67 15.84
N TYR A 338 32.42 -25.85 15.32
CA TYR A 338 31.11 -26.10 14.75
C TYR A 338 30.02 -26.09 15.81
N ALA A 339 30.30 -26.56 17.04
CA ALA A 339 29.33 -26.47 18.14
C ALA A 339 28.93 -25.02 18.44
N ILE A 340 29.90 -24.10 18.50
CA ILE A 340 29.64 -22.67 18.76
C ILE A 340 28.91 -22.01 17.58
N ILE A 341 29.30 -22.32 16.33
CA ILE A 341 28.65 -21.76 15.13
C ILE A 341 27.20 -22.25 15.04
N VAL A 342 26.94 -23.53 15.29
CA VAL A 342 25.60 -24.10 15.29
C VAL A 342 24.74 -23.44 16.37
N LEU A 343 25.27 -23.29 17.59
CA LEU A 343 24.59 -22.57 18.67
C LEU A 343 24.27 -21.12 18.28
N GLY A 344 25.25 -20.40 17.72
CA GLY A 344 25.04 -19.05 17.20
C GLY A 344 23.99 -18.99 16.09
N ALA A 345 23.93 -19.98 15.20
CA ALA A 345 22.93 -20.07 14.16
C ALA A 345 21.50 -20.21 14.75
N PHE A 346 21.31 -21.03 15.78
CA PHE A 346 20.03 -21.12 16.49
C PHE A 346 19.66 -19.77 17.14
N MET A 347 20.61 -19.11 17.81
CA MET A 347 20.39 -17.79 18.41
C MET A 347 20.02 -16.72 17.38
N ILE A 348 20.64 -16.74 16.19
CA ILE A 348 20.29 -15.81 15.10
C ILE A 348 18.86 -16.03 14.63
N LEU A 349 18.46 -17.28 14.42
CA LEU A 349 17.10 -17.61 13.98
C LEU A 349 16.05 -17.18 15.02
N GLU A 350 16.34 -17.40 16.30
CA GLU A 350 15.50 -16.93 17.41
C GLU A 350 15.39 -15.40 17.44
N GLN A 351 16.53 -14.71 17.32
CA GLN A 351 16.61 -13.25 17.31
C GLN A 351 15.83 -12.64 16.13
N LEU A 352 15.90 -13.25 14.95
CA LEU A 352 15.16 -12.83 13.76
C LEU A 352 13.68 -13.20 13.80
N HIS A 353 13.22 -13.86 14.87
CA HIS A 353 11.86 -14.37 15.05
C HIS A 353 11.43 -15.38 13.97
N ILE A 354 12.39 -16.11 13.40
CA ILE A 354 12.13 -17.11 12.35
C ILE A 354 11.77 -18.43 13.01
N ALA A 355 10.50 -18.84 12.90
CA ALA A 355 10.01 -20.12 13.39
C ALA A 355 10.44 -20.45 14.84
N GLN A 356 10.36 -19.46 15.73
CA GLN A 356 10.93 -19.52 17.09
C GLN A 356 10.59 -20.81 17.85
N THR A 357 9.33 -21.26 17.80
CA THR A 357 8.91 -22.51 18.45
C THR A 357 9.64 -23.73 17.89
N ILE A 358 9.79 -23.82 16.57
CA ILE A 358 10.46 -24.94 15.91
C ILE A 358 11.96 -24.88 16.19
N VAL A 359 12.56 -23.70 16.10
CA VAL A 359 13.99 -23.47 16.35
C VAL A 359 14.35 -23.79 17.79
N ASN A 360 13.58 -23.29 18.77
CA ASN A 360 13.79 -23.54 20.19
C ASN A 360 13.58 -25.03 20.54
N ALA A 361 12.50 -25.65 20.07
CA ALA A 361 12.26 -27.08 20.27
C ALA A 361 13.40 -27.93 19.67
N GLY A 362 13.83 -27.61 18.45
CA GLY A 362 14.95 -28.29 17.80
C GLY A 362 16.26 -28.14 18.59
N PHE A 363 16.56 -26.95 19.08
CA PHE A 363 17.72 -26.68 19.92
C PHE A 363 17.69 -27.49 21.22
N ILE A 364 16.57 -27.48 21.94
CA ILE A 364 16.37 -28.27 23.17
C ILE A 364 16.55 -29.77 22.89
N ILE A 365 16.00 -30.29 21.79
CA ILE A 365 16.12 -31.70 21.43
C ILE A 365 17.58 -32.05 21.11
N ILE A 366 18.28 -31.22 20.32
CA ILE A 366 19.68 -31.48 19.95
C ILE A 366 20.58 -31.41 21.17
N LEU A 367 20.47 -30.36 21.99
CA LEU A 367 21.27 -30.25 23.21
C LEU A 367 20.90 -31.31 24.25
N GLY A 368 19.62 -31.64 24.37
CA GLY A 368 19.14 -32.72 25.24
C GLY A 368 19.71 -34.07 24.82
N ALA A 369 19.69 -34.39 23.52
CA ALA A 369 20.26 -35.62 22.98
C ALA A 369 21.79 -35.66 23.15
N ALA A 370 22.49 -34.55 22.89
CA ALA A 370 23.94 -34.46 23.09
C ALA A 370 24.32 -34.60 24.56
N GLY A 371 23.58 -33.95 25.46
CA GLY A 371 23.77 -34.06 26.92
C GLY A 371 23.52 -35.48 27.41
N LEU A 372 22.45 -36.13 26.94
CA LEU A 372 22.15 -37.53 27.26
C LEU A 372 23.25 -38.47 26.76
N ALA A 373 23.72 -38.28 25.51
CA ALA A 373 24.81 -39.07 24.96
C ALA A 373 26.10 -38.91 25.77
N ALA A 374 26.46 -37.69 26.16
CA ALA A 374 27.61 -37.42 27.01
C ALA A 374 27.46 -38.06 28.40
N ALA A 375 26.29 -37.91 29.03
CA ALA A 375 25.99 -38.51 30.33
C ALA A 375 26.13 -40.04 30.28
N LEU A 376 25.62 -40.70 29.23
CA LEU A 376 25.76 -42.14 29.04
C LEU A 376 27.21 -42.56 28.76
N ALA A 377 27.93 -41.81 27.91
CA ALA A 377 29.32 -42.10 27.60
C ALA A 377 30.23 -42.03 28.84
N PHE A 378 30.09 -40.99 29.66
CA PHE A 378 30.84 -40.85 30.91
C PHE A 378 30.35 -41.80 32.01
N GLY A 379 29.04 -41.98 32.15
CA GLY A 379 28.46 -42.84 33.18
C GLY A 379 28.82 -44.31 32.98
N LEU A 380 28.64 -44.82 31.76
CA LEU A 380 28.97 -46.21 31.43
C LEU A 380 30.49 -46.42 31.26
N GLY A 381 31.18 -45.50 30.58
CA GLY A 381 32.62 -45.62 30.31
C GLY A 381 33.51 -45.34 31.53
N GLY A 382 33.05 -44.51 32.47
CA GLY A 382 33.80 -44.14 33.68
C GLY A 382 33.61 -45.10 34.86
N ARG A 383 32.68 -46.06 34.76
CA ARG A 383 32.30 -46.94 35.88
C ARG A 383 33.49 -47.68 36.48
N ASP A 384 34.32 -48.29 35.66
CA ASP A 384 35.45 -49.09 36.15
C ASP A 384 36.57 -48.22 36.73
N PHE A 385 36.74 -47.00 36.22
CA PHE A 385 37.67 -46.03 36.79
C PHE A 385 37.21 -45.56 38.17
N ALA A 386 35.92 -45.21 38.30
CA ALA A 386 35.33 -44.82 39.58
C ALA A 386 35.45 -45.96 40.62
N ALA A 387 35.14 -47.20 40.22
CA ALA A 387 35.29 -48.37 41.10
C ALA A 387 36.73 -48.54 41.59
N ARG A 388 37.73 -48.39 40.70
CA ARG A 388 39.15 -48.48 41.09
C ARG A 388 39.58 -47.36 42.04
N GLN A 389 39.06 -46.15 41.86
CA GLN A 389 39.44 -45.02 42.70
C GLN A 389 38.79 -45.10 44.08
N LEU A 390 37.54 -45.56 44.17
CA LEU A 390 36.87 -45.88 45.43
C LEU A 390 37.63 -46.96 46.19
N ASN A 391 37.99 -48.07 45.55
CA ASN A 391 38.76 -49.14 46.18
C ASN A 391 40.14 -48.67 46.68
N LYS A 392 40.77 -47.70 46.01
CA LYS A 392 42.02 -47.09 46.50
C LYS A 392 41.79 -46.19 47.71
N ALA A 393 40.70 -45.44 47.73
CA ALA A 393 40.32 -44.62 48.87
C ALA A 393 40.00 -45.49 50.09
N ASP A 394 39.23 -46.56 49.91
CA ASP A 394 38.91 -47.52 50.97
C ASP A 394 40.18 -48.12 51.58
N LYS A 395 41.12 -48.57 50.75
CA LYS A 395 42.41 -49.10 51.22
C LYS A 395 43.26 -48.06 51.97
N ALA A 396 43.27 -46.81 51.52
CA ALA A 396 44.00 -45.75 52.20
C ALA A 396 43.40 -45.44 53.58
N ILE A 397 42.07 -45.52 53.71
CA ILE A 397 41.36 -45.35 54.97
C ILE A 397 41.65 -46.52 55.91
N GLU A 398 41.62 -47.78 55.42
CA GLU A 398 42.01 -48.95 56.21
C GLU A 398 43.45 -48.84 56.74
N GLU A 399 44.41 -48.44 55.90
CA GLU A 399 45.80 -48.24 56.33
C GLU A 399 45.97 -47.12 57.38
N GLU A 400 45.13 -46.07 57.35
CA GLU A 400 45.14 -45.02 58.38
C GLU A 400 44.52 -45.49 59.69
N ILE A 401 43.44 -46.29 59.63
CA ILE A 401 42.79 -46.88 60.82
C ILE A 401 43.75 -47.86 61.50
N ASP A 402 44.39 -48.76 60.74
CA ASP A 402 45.35 -49.73 61.26
C ASP A 402 46.57 -49.02 61.92
N LYS A 403 47.08 -47.93 61.32
CA LYS A 403 48.15 -47.12 61.93
C LYS A 403 47.71 -46.38 63.20
N ALA A 404 46.43 -46.01 63.31
CA ALA A 404 45.89 -45.38 64.51
C ALA A 404 45.73 -46.40 65.65
N GLU A 405 45.35 -47.65 65.34
CA GLU A 405 45.27 -48.74 66.31
C GLU A 405 46.66 -49.19 66.80
N ASP A 406 47.65 -49.31 65.91
CA ASP A 406 49.02 -49.72 66.27
C ASP A 406 49.73 -48.69 67.17
N ASN A 407 49.53 -47.39 66.92
CA ASN A 407 50.07 -46.32 67.77
C ASN A 407 49.46 -46.30 69.18
N ASN A 408 48.23 -46.78 69.36
CA ASN A 408 47.56 -46.79 70.66
C ASN A 408 48.03 -47.95 71.56
N ASN A 409 48.60 -49.00 70.95
CA ASN A 409 49.09 -50.20 71.63
C ASN A 409 50.53 -50.07 72.18
N HIS A 410 51.22 -48.94 71.89
CA HIS A 410 52.58 -48.64 72.37
C HIS A 410 52.64 -47.57 73.47
N THR A 411 51.50 -47.12 74.00
CA THR A 411 51.39 -46.10 75.07
C THR A 411 50.81 -46.59 76.40
N ILE A 412 50.90 -47.89 76.71
CA ILE A 412 50.60 -48.43 78.06
C ILE A 412 51.87 -48.90 78.74
#